data_AF-A0A2T3HS37-F1
#
_entry.id   AF-A0A2T3HS37-F1
#
_cell.length_a   1.000
_cell.length_b   1.000
_cell.length_c   1.000
_cell.angle_alpha   90.00
_cell.angle_beta   90.00
_cell.angle_gamma   90.00
#
_symmetry.space_group_name_H-M   'P 1'
#
loop_
_entity.id
_entity.type
_entity.pdbx_description
1 polymer ?
#
loop_
_entity_poly.entity_id
_entity_poly.type
_entity_poly.pdbx_seq_one_letter_code
_entity_poly.pdbx_strand_id
1 'polypeptide(L)'
;MSAKTTLLFHLRKPKALTANESPVYLRFRVEGKQAETSTGRSCNPNSWNKRLGRAYGNSEAAKSLNFFLDTLEARAKEVMALW
;
A
#
# COMPACT_ATOMS: atom_id res chain seq x y z
N MET A 1 -1.33 -11.86 24.95
CA MET A 1 -1.27 -10.42 24.68
C MET A 1 -1.44 -10.24 23.18
N SER A 2 -2.56 -9.68 22.70
CA SER A 2 -2.75 -9.44 21.26
C SER A 2 -2.12 -8.09 20.93
N ALA A 3 -0.97 -8.11 20.26
CA ALA A 3 -0.31 -6.89 19.81
C ALA A 3 -1.19 -6.18 18.77
N LYS A 4 -1.40 -4.87 18.91
CA LYS A 4 -2.26 -4.13 17.98
C LYS A 4 -1.47 -3.80 16.72
N THR A 5 -1.61 -4.63 15.69
CA THR A 5 -0.96 -4.42 14.40
C THR A 5 -1.92 -3.79 13.39
N THR A 6 -1.40 -2.91 12.54
CA THR A 6 -2.18 -2.31 11.44
C THR A 6 -1.31 -2.21 10.20
N LEU A 7 -1.84 -2.68 9.08
CA LEU A 7 -1.18 -2.61 7.79
C LEU A 7 -2.13 -1.94 6.79
N LEU A 8 -1.63 -0.93 6.07
CA LEU A 8 -2.41 -0.23 5.04
C LEU A 8 -1.53 0.26 3.90
N PHE A 9 -2.12 0.38 2.72
CA PHE A 9 -1.50 1.03 1.57
C PHE A 9 -2.09 2.41 1.35
N HIS A 10 -1.23 3.36 1.00
CA HIS A 10 -1.66 4.71 0.67
C HIS A 10 -0.77 5.30 -0.43
N LEU A 11 -1.31 6.30 -1.12
CA LEU A 11 -0.53 7.11 -2.04
C LEU A 11 0.24 8.17 -1.26
N ARG A 12 1.48 8.40 -1.66
CA ARG A 12 2.26 9.56 -1.22
C ARG A 12 2.22 10.62 -2.32
N LYS A 13 2.06 11.89 -1.93
CA LYS A 13 2.09 12.99 -2.89
C LYS A 13 3.41 12.97 -3.67
N PRO A 14 3.39 13.02 -5.00
CA PRO A 14 4.61 13.09 -5.79
C PRO A 14 5.33 14.41 -5.49
N LYS A 15 6.67 14.39 -5.57
CA LYS A 15 7.48 15.61 -5.39
C LYS A 15 7.25 16.62 -6.51
N ALA A 16 6.92 16.15 -7.72
CA ALA A 16 6.59 16.98 -8.87
C ALA A 16 5.08 17.05 -9.05
N LEU A 17 4.55 18.28 -9.19
CA LEU A 17 3.12 18.55 -9.38
C LEU A 17 2.58 17.99 -10.72
N THR A 18 3.46 17.78 -11.69
CA THR A 18 3.14 17.29 -13.05
C THR A 18 3.18 15.77 -13.19
N ALA A 19 3.48 15.04 -12.11
CA ALA A 19 3.48 13.58 -12.18
C ALA A 19 2.04 13.05 -12.25
N ASN A 20 1.69 12.43 -13.37
CA ASN A 20 0.37 11.80 -13.58
C ASN A 20 0.16 10.57 -12.67
N GLU A 21 1.21 10.11 -12.00
CA GLU A 21 1.17 8.96 -11.10
C GLU A 21 1.70 9.33 -9.71
N SER A 22 1.14 8.70 -8.69
CA SER A 22 1.60 8.79 -7.32
C SER A 22 2.17 7.46 -6.84
N PRO A 23 3.31 7.47 -6.15
CA PRO A 23 3.88 6.25 -5.59
C PRO A 23 3.00 5.69 -4.47
N VAL A 24 2.88 4.36 -4.46
CA VAL A 24 2.17 3.59 -3.45
C VAL A 24 3.15 3.25 -2.33
N TYR A 25 2.74 3.49 -1.09
CA TYR A 25 3.51 3.21 0.12
C TYR A 25 2.74 2.22 0.98
N LEU A 26 3.51 1.34 1.63
CA LEU A 26 3.04 0.44 2.67
C LEU A 26 3.35 1.08 4.02
N ARG A 27 2.31 1.28 4.83
CA ARG A 27 2.44 1.69 6.23
C ARG A 27 2.10 0.50 7.12
N PHE A 28 2.99 0.21 8.07
CA PHE A 28 2.74 -0.78 9.10
C PHE A 28 2.93 -0.18 10.49
N ARG A 29 2.13 -0.63 11.44
CA ARG A 29 2.15 -0.24 12.84
C ARG A 29 2.18 -1.47 13.73
N VAL A 30 3.05 -1.44 14.74
CA VAL A 30 3.19 -2.48 15.78
C VAL A 30 3.43 -1.76 17.09
N GLU A 31 2.62 -2.02 18.13
CA GLU A 31 2.80 -1.48 19.48
C GLU A 31 3.04 0.05 19.53
N GLY A 32 2.22 0.80 18.78
CA GLY A 32 2.28 2.27 18.73
C GLY A 32 3.44 2.85 17.89
N LYS A 33 4.39 2.02 17.46
CA LYS A 33 5.43 2.41 16.51
C LYS A 33 4.92 2.25 15.09
N GLN A 34 5.27 3.20 14.22
CA GLN A 34 4.89 3.18 12.81
C GLN A 34 6.12 3.29 11.93
N ALA A 35 6.09 2.58 10.81
CA ALA A 35 7.06 2.73 9.74
C ALA A 35 6.35 2.71 8.39
N GLU A 36 6.99 3.33 7.42
CA GLU A 36 6.53 3.38 6.04
C GLU A 36 7.65 2.89 5.12
N THR A 37 7.27 2.13 4.10
CA THR A 37 8.18 1.71 3.05
C THR A 37 7.56 1.91 1.67
N SER A 38 8.42 2.19 0.68
CA SER A 38 7.98 2.28 -0.72
C SER A 38 7.70 0.88 -1.25
N THR A 39 6.61 0.72 -2.00
CA THR A 39 6.34 -0.55 -2.68
C THR A 39 7.06 -0.66 -4.02
N GLY A 40 7.71 0.42 -4.48
CA GLY A 40 8.31 0.52 -5.81
C GLY A 40 7.30 0.63 -6.95
N ARG A 41 5.99 0.73 -6.65
CA ARG A 41 4.92 0.89 -7.64
C ARG A 41 4.27 2.27 -7.52
N SER A 42 3.75 2.75 -8.63
CA SER A 42 2.96 3.98 -8.73
C SER A 42 1.62 3.69 -9.38
N CYS A 43 0.65 4.56 -9.15
CA CYS A 43 -0.62 4.51 -9.87
C CYS A 43 -1.25 5.88 -10.02
N ASN A 44 -2.21 5.98 -10.93
CA ASN A 44 -3.02 7.18 -11.08
C ASN A 44 -3.88 7.40 -9.82
N PRO A 45 -3.78 8.56 -9.14
CA PRO A 45 -4.58 8.87 -7.96
C PRO A 45 -6.09 8.82 -8.19
N ASN A 46 -6.54 9.14 -9.40
CA ASN A 46 -7.96 9.11 -9.77
C ASN A 46 -8.50 7.68 -9.83
N SER A 47 -7.62 6.70 -10.05
CA SER A 47 -7.94 5.28 -10.07
C SER A 47 -7.63 4.60 -8.73
N TRP A 48 -7.48 5.35 -7.63
CA TRP A 48 -7.15 4.81 -6.31
C TRP A 48 -8.32 4.92 -5.33
N ASN A 49 -8.70 3.79 -4.73
CA ASN A 49 -9.64 3.75 -3.63
C ASN A 49 -8.90 3.95 -2.30
N LYS A 50 -8.96 5.17 -1.75
CA LYS A 50 -8.30 5.53 -0.47
C LYS A 50 -8.78 4.70 0.73
N ARG A 51 -10.04 4.24 0.72
CA ARG A 51 -10.62 3.45 1.82
C ARG A 51 -10.11 2.01 1.80
N LEU A 52 -10.01 1.43 0.61
CA LEU A 52 -9.53 0.05 0.44
C LEU A 52 -8.00 -0.04 0.36
N GLY A 53 -7.31 1.06 0.06
CA GLY A 53 -5.88 1.03 -0.22
C GLY A 53 -5.57 0.19 -1.45
N ARG A 54 -6.39 0.31 -2.50
CA ARG A 54 -6.31 -0.49 -3.75
C ARG A 54 -6.63 0.36 -4.96
N ALA A 55 -6.14 -0.08 -6.12
CA ALA A 55 -6.58 0.49 -7.39
C ALA A 55 -8.05 0.08 -7.66
N TYR A 56 -8.82 1.00 -8.22
CA TYR A 56 -10.20 0.82 -8.65
C TYR A 56 -10.27 0.58 -10.17
N GLY A 57 -11.29 -0.16 -10.59
CA GLY A 57 -11.57 -0.47 -12.00
C GLY A 57 -11.06 -1.85 -12.44
N ASN A 58 -11.33 -2.18 -13.71
CA ASN A 58 -11.07 -3.51 -14.29
C ASN A 58 -9.90 -3.53 -15.29
N SER A 59 -9.10 -2.46 -15.36
CA SER A 59 -7.95 -2.41 -16.26
C SER A 59 -6.89 -3.44 -15.83
N GLU A 60 -6.12 -3.93 -16.80
CA GLU A 60 -5.03 -4.87 -16.53
C GLU A 60 -4.00 -4.28 -15.55
N ALA A 61 -3.72 -2.99 -15.67
CA ALA A 61 -2.87 -2.27 -14.73
C ALA A 61 -3.41 -2.28 -13.29
N ALA A 62 -4.73 -2.10 -13.09
CA ALA A 62 -5.35 -2.14 -11.77
C ALA A 62 -5.30 -3.56 -11.17
N LYS A 63 -5.58 -4.59 -11.97
CA LYS A 63 -5.50 -5.99 -11.56
C LYS A 63 -4.08 -6.39 -11.18
N SER A 64 -3.10 -6.07 -12.02
CA SER A 64 -1.68 -6.36 -11.80
C SER A 64 -1.16 -5.66 -10.53
N LEU A 65 -1.51 -4.39 -10.33
CA LEU A 65 -1.14 -3.66 -9.12
C LEU A 65 -1.77 -4.29 -7.88
N ASN A 66 -3.07 -4.56 -7.89
CA ASN A 66 -3.76 -5.15 -6.74
C ASN A 66 -3.19 -6.54 -6.39
N PHE A 67 -2.92 -7.39 -7.39
CA PHE A 67 -2.28 -8.69 -7.18
C PHE A 67 -0.90 -8.56 -6.51
N PHE A 68 -0.10 -7.58 -6.95
CA PHE A 68 1.19 -7.28 -6.32
C PHE A 68 1.02 -6.81 -4.86
N LEU A 69 0.07 -5.91 -4.60
CA LEU A 69 -0.21 -5.41 -3.24
C LEU A 69 -0.71 -6.52 -2.31
N ASP A 70 -1.56 -7.43 -2.81
CA ASP A 70 -2.06 -8.58 -2.04
C ASP A 70 -0.93 -9.54 -1.69
N THR A 71 -0.03 -9.80 -2.65
CA THR A 71 1.17 -10.62 -2.40
C THR A 71 2.09 -9.98 -1.35
N LEU A 72 2.31 -8.66 -1.44
CA LEU A 72 3.14 -7.92 -0.48
C LEU A 72 2.51 -7.90 0.91
N GLU A 73 1.18 -7.75 0.99
CA GLU A 73 0.43 -7.79 2.23
C GLU A 73 0.52 -9.16 2.91
N ALA A 74 0.39 -10.25 2.15
CA ALA A 74 0.53 -11.61 2.68
C ALA A 74 1.91 -11.82 3.31
N ARG A 75 2.98 -11.48 2.59
CA ARG A 75 4.36 -11.57 3.10
C ARG A 75 4.60 -10.70 4.33
N ALA A 76 4.07 -9.47 4.33
CA ALA A 76 4.22 -8.57 5.47
C ALA A 76 3.50 -9.13 6.71
N LYS A 77 2.32 -9.74 6.54
CA LYS A 77 1.59 -10.40 7.64
C LYS A 77 2.33 -11.59 8.20
N GLU A 78 2.96 -12.41 7.35
CA GLU A 78 3.81 -13.53 7.79
C GLU A 78 4.97 -13.03 8.65
N VAL A 79 5.68 -11.99 8.20
CA VAL A 79 6.79 -11.40 8.97
C VAL A 79 6.30 -10.80 10.29
N MET A 80 5.17 -10.09 10.30
CA MET A 80 4.60 -9.51 11.52
C MET A 80 4.15 -10.57 12.53
N ALA A 81 3.78 -11.78 12.09
CA ALA A 81 3.36 -12.86 12.99
C ALA A 81 4.54 -13.50 13.76
N LEU A 82 5.78 -13.19 13.39
CA LEU A 82 6.99 -13.66 14.07
C LEU A 82 7.40 -12.78 15.26
N TRP A 83 6.66 -11.70 15.54
CA TRP A 83 6.90 -10.73 16.60
C TRP A 83 5.77 -10.78 17.63
#